data_AF-A0A6A6ZFK9-F1
#
_entry.id   AF-A0A6A6ZFK9-F1
#
_cell.length_a   1.000
_cell.length_b   1.000
_cell.length_c   1.000
_cell.angle_alpha   90.00
_cell.angle_beta   90.00
_cell.angle_gamma   90.00
#
_symmetry.space_group_name_H-M   'P 1'
#
loop_
_entity.id
_entity.type
_entity.pdbx_description
1 polymer ?
#
loop_
_entity_poly.entity_id
_entity_poly.type
_entity_poly.pdbx_seq_one_letter_code
_entity_poly.pdbx_strand_id
1 'polypeptide(L)'
;MASDPDASMPLIVRDVRTTAGFSQQGSVDWIALSKGTLGFTVQGLSRLSQAGIEALTVCAARGMFLQVRLGAVGQSQIENAIKSVPVFLSMNAALWSGFGVKNVVRNLSETAEGLACIGICSCLTEEFSTWVSAQVIAELFQLYRPPDDLTPALGQWTALIKVCQGVVATTEFGLTLSQLTRLFLLDGSPSLCKSSKPAKIAKVLKGLDVSIGSTNSIVIVGGADCAWFAAVAHWLLQLSVEVVDSEGNAIYRPGHSRRIPSGSPQVTLCYEHQSVSASTITTQRYFVPSGDKLIHRRIADGDIDELAIITHGRLQW
;
A
#
# COMPACT_ATOMS: atom_id res chain seq x y z
N MET A 1 -43.81 -70.17 5.38
CA MET A 1 -43.17 -69.65 6.61
C MET A 1 -41.68 -69.69 6.39
N ALA A 2 -41.12 -68.57 5.93
CA ALA A 2 -39.69 -68.35 5.85
C ALA A 2 -39.42 -67.02 6.54
N SER A 3 -38.53 -67.09 7.51
CA SER A 3 -38.17 -66.08 8.49
C SER A 3 -36.96 -65.26 8.02
N ASP A 4 -37.10 -63.96 8.25
CA ASP A 4 -36.11 -62.91 8.46
C ASP A 4 -35.21 -62.35 7.34
N PRO A 5 -34.96 -61.02 7.41
CA PRO A 5 -34.47 -60.21 6.32
C PRO A 5 -33.10 -59.56 6.65
N ASP A 6 -32.63 -58.74 5.70
CA ASP A 6 -31.79 -57.57 5.95
C ASP A 6 -30.29 -57.78 6.24
N ALA A 7 -29.55 -58.01 5.17
CA ALA A 7 -28.13 -57.69 5.07
C ALA A 7 -27.91 -56.72 3.91
N SER A 8 -28.29 -55.45 4.09
CA SER A 8 -27.85 -54.34 3.26
C SER A 8 -27.07 -53.36 4.11
N MET A 9 -25.74 -53.37 3.98
CA MET A 9 -24.85 -52.36 4.55
C MET A 9 -25.20 -50.97 3.98
N PRO A 10 -25.47 -49.96 4.81
CA PRO A 10 -25.51 -48.59 4.33
C PRO A 10 -24.06 -48.07 4.22
N LEU A 11 -23.68 -47.69 3.00
CA LEU A 11 -22.53 -46.84 2.74
C LEU A 11 -22.69 -45.55 3.57
N ILE A 12 -21.80 -45.32 4.53
CA ILE A 12 -21.66 -44.05 5.22
C ILE A 12 -21.16 -43.03 4.20
N VAL A 13 -22.09 -42.41 3.46
CA VAL A 13 -21.86 -41.13 2.80
C VAL A 13 -21.83 -40.09 3.89
N ARG A 14 -20.61 -39.72 4.30
CA ARG A 14 -20.38 -38.61 5.21
C ARG A 14 -20.61 -37.33 4.42
N ASP A 15 -21.88 -36.93 4.29
CA ASP A 15 -22.25 -35.57 3.89
C ASP A 15 -21.85 -34.61 5.01
N VAL A 16 -20.54 -34.33 5.09
CA VAL A 16 -20.12 -33.04 5.61
C VAL A 16 -20.58 -32.04 4.55
N ARG A 17 -21.79 -31.51 4.74
CA ARG A 17 -22.14 -30.20 4.20
C ARG A 17 -21.14 -29.23 4.82
N THR A 18 -19.96 -29.12 4.21
CA THR A 18 -19.27 -27.85 4.12
C THR A 18 -20.31 -26.93 3.50
N THR A 19 -20.99 -26.15 4.33
CA THR A 19 -21.34 -24.80 3.94
C THR A 19 -20.03 -24.20 3.45
N ALA A 20 -19.80 -24.31 2.14
CA ALA A 20 -18.86 -23.47 1.43
C ALA A 20 -19.43 -22.07 1.62
N GLY A 21 -19.10 -21.47 2.76
CA GLY A 21 -19.19 -20.04 2.92
C GLY A 21 -18.41 -19.48 1.75
N PHE A 22 -19.11 -18.76 0.89
CA PHE A 22 -18.46 -17.96 -0.14
C PHE A 22 -17.39 -17.15 0.57
N SER A 23 -16.12 -17.50 0.39
CA SER A 23 -15.03 -16.61 0.75
C SER A 23 -15.26 -15.40 -0.13
N GLN A 24 -15.64 -14.28 0.49
CA GLN A 24 -15.67 -13.00 -0.19
C GLN A 24 -14.23 -12.73 -0.62
N GLN A 25 -13.95 -13.00 -1.89
CA GLN A 25 -12.68 -12.72 -2.53
C GLN A 25 -12.41 -11.22 -2.35
N GLY A 26 -11.46 -10.85 -1.50
CA GLY A 26 -11.22 -9.47 -1.07
C GLY A 26 -11.32 -9.19 0.44
N SER A 27 -11.81 -10.14 1.26
CA SER A 27 -11.95 -9.96 2.72
C SER A 27 -10.87 -10.69 3.51
N VAL A 28 -10.38 -10.07 4.60
CA VAL A 28 -9.44 -10.70 5.54
C VAL A 28 -10.22 -11.56 6.52
N ASP A 29 -9.85 -12.84 6.65
CA ASP A 29 -10.48 -13.75 7.61
C ASP A 29 -9.92 -13.52 9.03
N TRP A 30 -10.59 -12.63 9.76
CA TRP A 30 -10.26 -12.30 11.14
C TRP A 30 -10.46 -13.46 12.11
N ILE A 31 -11.37 -14.39 11.81
CA ILE A 31 -11.64 -15.55 12.68
C ILE A 31 -10.46 -16.52 12.57
N ALA A 32 -9.97 -16.78 11.35
CA ALA A 32 -8.76 -17.54 11.14
C ALA A 32 -7.53 -16.89 11.79
N LEU A 33 -7.40 -15.56 11.72
CA LEU A 33 -6.32 -14.83 12.42
C LEU A 33 -6.42 -14.93 13.95
N SER A 34 -7.62 -14.79 14.52
CA SER A 34 -7.83 -14.85 15.98
C SER A 34 -7.59 -16.23 16.59
N LYS A 35 -7.87 -17.29 15.82
CA LYS A 35 -7.79 -18.69 16.28
C LYS A 35 -6.55 -19.43 15.78
N GLY A 36 -5.75 -18.80 14.92
CA GLY A 36 -4.58 -19.40 14.32
C GLY A 36 -3.39 -19.44 15.28
N THR A 37 -2.72 -20.59 15.36
CA THR A 37 -1.41 -20.67 16.02
C THR A 37 -0.35 -20.03 15.12
N LEU A 38 0.25 -18.95 15.59
CA LEU A 38 1.30 -18.27 14.84
C LEU A 38 2.65 -18.94 15.07
N GLY A 39 3.23 -19.49 14.00
CA GLY A 39 4.59 -20.02 14.02
C GLY A 39 5.62 -18.92 13.82
N PHE A 40 6.31 -18.51 14.88
CA PHE A 40 7.52 -17.71 14.79
C PHE A 40 8.72 -18.50 15.30
N THR A 41 9.87 -18.36 14.64
CA THR A 41 11.12 -18.82 15.25
C THR A 41 11.42 -17.94 16.47
N VAL A 42 12.02 -18.51 17.52
CA VAL A 42 12.43 -17.75 18.72
C VAL A 42 13.32 -16.57 18.34
N GLN A 43 14.21 -16.76 17.36
CA GLN A 43 15.05 -15.70 16.81
C GLN A 43 14.23 -14.61 16.09
N GLY A 44 13.21 -15.00 15.31
CA GLY A 44 12.29 -14.07 14.67
C GLY A 44 11.54 -13.21 15.68
N LEU A 45 10.99 -13.82 16.73
CA LEU A 45 10.28 -13.11 17.79
C LEU A 45 11.19 -12.17 18.58
N SER A 46 12.42 -12.61 18.88
CA SER A 46 13.43 -11.77 19.55
C SER A 46 13.74 -10.50 18.74
N ARG A 47 13.85 -10.61 17.42
CA ARG A 47 14.13 -9.46 16.53
C ARG A 47 12.94 -8.51 16.40
N LEU A 48 11.72 -9.05 16.33
CA LEU A 48 10.50 -8.24 16.36
C LEU A 48 10.42 -7.44 17.67
N SER A 49 10.65 -8.11 18.80
CA SER A 49 10.70 -7.47 20.12
C SER A 49 11.79 -6.39 20.20
N GLN A 50 13.00 -6.65 19.69
CA GLN A 50 14.08 -5.65 19.61
C GLN A 50 13.73 -4.45 18.73
N ALA A 51 12.92 -4.65 17.69
CA ALA A 51 12.40 -3.58 16.84
C ALA A 51 11.17 -2.88 17.44
N GLY A 52 10.73 -3.26 18.65
CA GLY A 52 9.51 -2.74 19.26
C GLY A 52 8.23 -3.12 18.52
N ILE A 53 8.28 -4.17 17.68
CA ILE A 53 7.17 -4.65 16.88
C ILE A 53 6.60 -5.92 17.53
N GLU A 54 5.30 -5.91 17.78
CA GLU A 54 4.57 -7.08 18.25
C GLU A 54 4.25 -8.04 17.10
N ALA A 55 4.20 -9.33 17.41
CA ALA A 55 3.86 -10.37 16.44
C ALA A 55 2.47 -10.16 15.81
N LEU A 56 1.51 -9.64 16.59
CA LEU A 56 0.18 -9.29 16.12
C LEU A 56 0.24 -8.27 14.98
N THR A 57 1.07 -7.23 15.11
CA THR A 57 1.26 -6.19 14.08
C THR A 57 1.74 -6.77 12.76
N VAL A 58 2.68 -7.73 12.81
CA VAL A 58 3.18 -8.41 11.61
C VAL A 58 2.08 -9.25 10.95
N CYS A 59 1.25 -9.93 11.75
CA CYS A 59 0.16 -10.74 11.24
C CYS A 59 -0.95 -9.88 10.65
N ALA A 60 -1.30 -8.79 11.32
CA ALA A 60 -2.23 -7.78 10.84
C ALA A 60 -1.76 -7.20 9.50
N ALA A 61 -0.47 -6.83 9.39
CA ALA A 61 0.11 -6.35 8.14
C ALA A 61 0.04 -7.41 7.03
N ARG A 62 0.47 -8.65 7.29
CA ARG A 62 0.39 -9.75 6.31
C ARG A 62 -1.05 -9.98 5.85
N GLY A 63 -2.00 -10.04 6.77
CA GLY A 63 -3.42 -10.21 6.45
C GLY A 63 -3.95 -9.09 5.55
N MET A 64 -3.59 -7.85 5.85
CA MET A 64 -3.95 -6.67 5.05
C MET A 64 -3.33 -6.71 3.63
N PHE A 65 -2.07 -7.14 3.51
CA PHE A 65 -1.34 -7.17 2.24
C PHE A 65 -1.54 -8.45 1.41
N LEU A 66 -2.37 -9.40 1.86
CA LEU A 66 -2.88 -10.49 1.01
C LEU A 66 -3.63 -9.95 -0.22
N GLN A 67 -4.20 -8.75 -0.12
CA GLN A 67 -4.99 -8.12 -1.18
C GLN A 67 -4.15 -7.33 -2.18
N VAL A 68 -2.82 -7.40 -2.09
CA VAL A 68 -1.89 -6.70 -2.97
C VAL A 68 -1.02 -7.69 -3.69
N ARG A 69 -0.98 -7.60 -5.03
CA ARG A 69 -0.08 -8.40 -5.85
C ARG A 69 1.00 -7.54 -6.45
N LEU A 70 2.25 -7.79 -6.05
CA LEU A 70 3.42 -7.18 -6.68
C LEU A 70 3.58 -7.71 -8.11
N GLY A 71 4.03 -6.85 -9.02
CA GLY A 71 4.47 -7.28 -10.34
C GLY A 71 5.81 -8.00 -10.28
N ALA A 72 6.13 -8.85 -11.25
CA ALA A 72 7.36 -9.67 -11.23
C ALA A 72 8.65 -8.83 -11.12
N VAL A 73 8.78 -7.77 -11.94
CA VAL A 73 9.87 -6.79 -11.83
C VAL A 73 9.88 -6.03 -10.48
N GLY A 74 8.73 -5.67 -9.92
CA GLY A 74 8.61 -4.91 -8.67
C GLY A 74 9.02 -5.77 -7.49
N GLN A 75 8.61 -7.04 -7.47
CA GLN A 75 9.12 -8.05 -6.55
C GLN A 75 10.65 -8.14 -6.62
N SER A 76 11.22 -8.31 -7.82
CA SER A 76 12.68 -8.40 -7.98
C SER A 76 13.39 -7.13 -7.52
N GLN A 77 12.83 -5.95 -7.82
CA GLN A 77 13.39 -4.67 -7.39
C GLN A 77 13.39 -4.53 -5.86
N ILE A 78 12.29 -4.87 -5.18
CA ILE A 78 12.25 -4.84 -3.71
C ILE A 78 13.22 -5.87 -3.11
N GLU A 79 13.26 -7.10 -3.63
CA GLU A 79 14.20 -8.11 -3.14
C GLU A 79 15.66 -7.67 -3.32
N ASN A 80 15.99 -7.04 -4.44
CA ASN A 80 17.33 -6.49 -4.68
C ASN A 80 17.62 -5.30 -3.77
N ALA A 81 16.63 -4.43 -3.54
CA ALA A 81 16.74 -3.30 -2.62
C ALA A 81 17.02 -3.79 -1.18
N ILE A 82 16.29 -4.80 -0.70
CA ILE A 82 16.51 -5.43 0.61
C ILE A 82 17.92 -6.01 0.72
N LYS A 83 18.44 -6.62 -0.36
CA LYS A 83 19.82 -7.14 -0.39
C LYS A 83 20.85 -6.01 -0.33
N SER A 84 20.58 -4.88 -0.99
CA SER A 84 21.48 -3.73 -1.06
C SER A 84 21.44 -2.81 0.15
N VAL A 85 20.43 -2.92 1.04
CA VAL A 85 20.39 -2.13 2.29
C VAL A 85 21.69 -2.36 3.07
N PRO A 86 22.53 -1.32 3.18
CA PRO A 86 23.89 -1.51 3.64
C PRO A 86 23.90 -1.62 5.17
N VAL A 87 24.77 -2.50 5.70
CA VAL A 87 24.90 -2.73 7.15
C VAL A 87 25.82 -1.65 7.72
N PHE A 88 25.42 -0.37 7.67
CA PHE A 88 26.23 0.68 8.26
C PHE A 88 25.78 1.04 9.68
N LEU A 89 26.67 0.72 10.62
CA LEU A 89 26.82 1.41 11.89
C LEU A 89 27.51 2.75 11.63
N SER A 90 26.84 3.90 11.80
CA SER A 90 27.51 5.16 12.22
C SER A 90 26.48 6.26 12.52
N MET A 91 26.48 6.75 13.76
CA MET A 91 27.10 8.01 14.23
C MET A 91 26.25 9.26 13.96
N ASN A 92 25.12 9.39 14.66
CA ASN A 92 24.88 10.53 15.53
C ASN A 92 23.73 10.19 16.47
N ALA A 93 24.05 10.22 17.76
CA ALA A 93 23.16 10.06 18.91
C ALA A 93 22.25 8.80 18.94
N ALA A 94 22.77 7.74 19.55
CA ALA A 94 22.04 6.80 20.41
C ALA A 94 20.55 6.61 20.14
N LEU A 95 20.20 5.62 19.30
CA LEU A 95 19.09 4.67 19.41
C LEU A 95 19.00 3.96 18.05
N TRP A 96 18.82 2.64 18.04
CA TRP A 96 18.69 1.78 16.84
C TRP A 96 19.96 1.28 16.12
N SER A 97 20.97 0.84 16.86
CA SER A 97 22.07 0.02 16.31
C SER A 97 21.57 -1.29 15.67
N GLY A 98 21.39 -1.29 14.34
CA GLY A 98 22.12 -2.12 13.38
C GLY A 98 22.02 -3.66 13.38
N PHE A 99 21.47 -4.34 14.40
CA PHE A 99 21.46 -5.82 14.44
C PHE A 99 20.05 -6.44 14.25
N GLY A 100 18.99 -5.65 14.36
CA GLY A 100 17.58 -6.13 14.28
C GLY A 100 16.85 -5.77 13.00
N VAL A 101 17.00 -4.53 12.49
CA VAL A 101 16.14 -3.96 11.41
C VAL A 101 16.28 -4.72 10.09
N LYS A 102 17.51 -4.97 9.64
CA LYS A 102 17.78 -5.77 8.43
C LYS A 102 17.19 -7.18 8.53
N ASN A 103 17.17 -7.73 9.74
CA ASN A 103 16.61 -9.04 9.97
C ASN A 103 15.08 -9.03 10.01
N VAL A 104 14.43 -7.96 10.49
CA VAL A 104 12.96 -7.87 10.44
C VAL A 104 12.48 -7.70 9.00
N VAL A 105 13.08 -6.80 8.21
CA VAL A 105 12.75 -6.66 6.78
C VAL A 105 13.01 -7.97 6.04
N ARG A 106 14.13 -8.64 6.29
CA ARG A 106 14.42 -9.94 5.67
C ARG A 106 13.41 -11.03 6.07
N ASN A 107 13.07 -11.13 7.35
CA ASN A 107 12.06 -12.09 7.84
C ASN A 107 10.67 -11.79 7.27
N LEU A 108 10.31 -10.52 7.10
CA LEU A 108 9.06 -10.13 6.44
C LEU A 108 9.09 -10.52 4.96
N SER A 109 10.21 -10.32 4.27
CA SER A 109 10.35 -10.63 2.84
C SER A 109 10.28 -12.11 2.47
N GLU A 110 10.28 -13.02 3.47
CA GLU A 110 10.13 -14.45 3.24
C GLU A 110 8.75 -14.85 2.71
N THR A 111 7.74 -13.96 2.84
CA THR A 111 6.41 -14.18 2.28
C THR A 111 6.05 -13.09 1.27
N ALA A 112 5.18 -13.41 0.31
CA ALA A 112 4.77 -12.45 -0.72
C ALA A 112 4.05 -11.23 -0.12
N GLU A 113 3.21 -11.45 0.89
CA GLU A 113 2.48 -10.40 1.61
C GLU A 113 3.43 -9.51 2.41
N GLY A 114 4.46 -10.11 3.02
CA GLY A 114 5.47 -9.35 3.73
C GLY A 114 6.36 -8.55 2.78
N LEU A 115 6.65 -9.06 1.58
CA LEU A 115 7.32 -8.30 0.54
C LEU A 115 6.46 -7.12 0.03
N ALA A 116 5.16 -7.33 -0.17
CA ALA A 116 4.21 -6.28 -0.52
C ALA A 116 4.11 -5.22 0.59
N CYS A 117 4.07 -5.65 1.84
CA CYS A 117 4.11 -4.78 3.02
C CYS A 117 5.35 -3.88 3.01
N ILE A 118 6.54 -4.48 2.85
CA ILE A 118 7.79 -3.72 2.77
C ILE A 118 7.73 -2.74 1.60
N GLY A 119 7.35 -3.19 0.41
CA GLY A 119 7.27 -2.34 -0.78
C GLY A 119 6.40 -1.10 -0.56
N ILE A 120 5.15 -1.28 -0.11
CA ILE A 120 4.21 -0.18 0.11
C ILE A 120 4.67 0.72 1.27
N CYS A 121 5.09 0.16 2.40
CA CYS A 121 5.56 0.95 3.53
C CYS A 121 6.81 1.77 3.20
N SER A 122 7.74 1.19 2.43
CA SER A 122 8.96 1.88 1.99
C SER A 122 8.62 2.99 1.00
N CYS A 123 7.76 2.73 0.01
CA CYS A 123 7.30 3.74 -0.94
C CYS A 123 6.54 4.88 -0.26
N LEU A 124 5.76 4.62 0.79
CA LEU A 124 5.09 5.67 1.57
C LEU A 124 6.12 6.63 2.19
N THR A 125 7.22 6.11 2.73
CA THR A 125 8.24 6.94 3.40
C THR A 125 9.08 7.82 2.47
N GLU A 126 8.99 7.62 1.16
CA GLU A 126 9.67 8.48 0.18
C GLU A 126 8.92 9.80 -0.06
N GLU A 127 7.61 9.82 0.20
CA GLU A 127 6.74 10.99 -0.03
C GLU A 127 6.18 11.56 1.28
N PHE A 128 5.82 10.69 2.22
CA PHE A 128 5.18 11.05 3.47
C PHE A 128 6.12 10.84 4.66
N SER A 129 5.93 11.62 5.73
CA SER A 129 6.64 11.40 6.98
C SER A 129 6.32 10.01 7.56
N THR A 130 7.22 9.47 8.39
CA THR A 130 7.02 8.19 9.09
C THR A 130 5.69 8.15 9.85
N TRP A 131 5.31 9.25 10.49
CA TRP A 131 4.07 9.38 11.27
C TRP A 131 2.83 9.34 10.38
N VAL A 132 2.81 10.14 9.31
CA VAL A 132 1.69 10.14 8.34
C VAL A 132 1.57 8.78 7.66
N SER A 133 2.69 8.16 7.29
CA SER A 133 2.72 6.80 6.73
C SER A 133 2.10 5.78 7.70
N ALA A 134 2.40 5.87 8.99
CA ALA A 134 1.83 5.01 10.00
C ALA A 134 0.31 5.22 10.16
N GLN A 135 -0.15 6.47 10.11
CA GLN A 135 -1.59 6.79 10.09
C GLN A 135 -2.27 6.23 8.84
N VAL A 136 -1.65 6.31 7.66
CA VAL A 136 -2.20 5.73 6.42
C VAL A 136 -2.37 4.22 6.56
N ILE A 137 -1.37 3.51 7.10
CA ILE A 137 -1.45 2.07 7.31
C ILE A 137 -2.50 1.71 8.36
N ALA A 138 -2.59 2.46 9.47
CA ALA A 138 -3.61 2.24 10.49
C ALA A 138 -5.03 2.44 9.92
N GLU A 139 -5.25 3.52 9.16
CA GLU A 139 -6.51 3.79 8.47
C GLU A 139 -6.83 2.71 7.42
N LEU A 140 -5.84 2.25 6.66
CA LEU A 140 -6.02 1.15 5.70
C LEU A 140 -6.48 -0.12 6.41
N PHE A 141 -5.85 -0.45 7.54
CA PHE A 141 -6.23 -1.61 8.34
C PHE A 141 -7.68 -1.50 8.82
N GLN A 142 -8.10 -0.32 9.30
CA GLN A 142 -9.48 -0.06 9.71
C GLN A 142 -10.50 -0.24 8.57
N LEU A 143 -10.13 0.03 7.32
CA LEU A 143 -11.02 -0.23 6.17
C LEU A 143 -11.35 -1.72 5.97
N TYR A 144 -10.58 -2.63 6.56
CA TYR A 144 -10.89 -4.07 6.56
C TYR A 144 -11.75 -4.50 7.76
N ARG A 145 -12.16 -3.56 8.62
CA ARG A 145 -13.03 -3.77 9.79
C ARG A 145 -12.52 -4.87 10.71
N PRO A 146 -11.29 -4.71 11.26
CA PRO A 146 -10.76 -5.65 12.23
C PRO A 146 -11.58 -5.60 13.53
N PRO A 147 -11.63 -6.71 14.28
CA PRO A 147 -12.01 -6.67 15.69
C PRO A 147 -11.11 -5.74 16.51
N ASP A 148 -11.67 -5.10 17.54
CA ASP A 148 -10.94 -4.15 18.39
C ASP A 148 -9.73 -4.79 19.09
N ASP A 149 -9.84 -6.06 19.48
CA ASP A 149 -8.79 -6.85 20.15
C ASP A 149 -7.64 -7.26 19.23
N LEU A 150 -7.85 -7.21 17.91
CA LEU A 150 -6.83 -7.51 16.90
C LEU A 150 -6.26 -6.25 16.24
N THR A 151 -6.59 -5.08 16.76
CA THR A 151 -6.14 -3.80 16.20
C THR A 151 -4.85 -3.34 16.87
N PRO A 152 -3.70 -3.33 16.15
CA PRO A 152 -2.46 -2.80 16.68
C PRO A 152 -2.56 -1.29 16.91
N ALA A 153 -1.93 -0.82 17.99
CA ALA A 153 -1.83 0.60 18.28
C ALA A 153 -1.01 1.37 17.23
N LEU A 154 -1.23 2.68 17.10
CA LEU A 154 -0.49 3.52 16.14
C LEU A 154 1.04 3.48 16.32
N GLY A 155 1.51 3.30 17.57
CA GLY A 155 2.94 3.11 17.86
C GLY A 155 3.52 1.86 17.19
N GLN A 156 2.74 0.78 17.09
CA GLN A 156 3.14 -0.46 16.43
C GLN A 156 3.28 -0.27 14.91
N TRP A 157 2.33 0.43 14.29
CA TRP A 157 2.41 0.80 12.88
C TRP A 157 3.60 1.72 12.59
N THR A 158 3.89 2.66 13.50
CA THR A 158 5.05 3.53 13.40
C THR A 158 6.36 2.75 13.45
N ALA A 159 6.47 1.77 14.34
CA ALA A 159 7.64 0.89 14.42
C ALA A 159 7.82 0.07 13.13
N LEU A 160 6.73 -0.45 12.56
CA LEU A 160 6.76 -1.17 11.28
C LEU A 160 7.24 -0.27 10.13
N ILE A 161 6.71 0.95 10.01
CA ILE A 161 7.15 1.93 8.99
C ILE A 161 8.63 2.25 9.15
N LYS A 162 9.10 2.52 10.37
CA LYS A 162 10.52 2.82 10.63
C LYS A 162 11.45 1.71 10.17
N VAL A 163 11.03 0.46 10.28
CA VAL A 163 11.82 -0.68 9.83
C VAL A 163 11.88 -0.77 8.30
N CYS A 164 10.84 -0.32 7.59
CA CYS A 164 10.80 -0.31 6.12
C CYS A 164 11.43 0.96 5.51
N GLN A 165 11.64 2.00 6.31
CA GLN A 165 12.17 3.27 5.82
C GLN A 165 13.54 3.10 5.16
N GLY A 166 13.70 3.75 4.01
CA GLY A 166 14.97 3.78 3.27
C GLY A 166 15.31 2.51 2.50
N VAL A 167 14.47 1.45 2.53
CA VAL A 167 14.70 0.24 1.73
C VAL A 167 14.75 0.59 0.24
N VAL A 168 13.87 1.47 -0.24
CA VAL A 168 13.78 1.86 -1.66
C VAL A 168 14.58 3.12 -2.01
N ALA A 169 15.26 3.75 -1.06
CA ALA A 169 15.94 5.04 -1.26
C ALA A 169 17.04 4.99 -2.33
N THR A 170 17.67 3.83 -2.54
CA THR A 170 18.72 3.65 -3.57
C THR A 170 18.18 3.07 -4.88
N THR A 171 16.86 2.96 -5.03
CA THR A 171 16.21 2.40 -6.22
C THR A 171 15.76 3.50 -7.17
N GLU A 172 15.25 3.12 -8.34
CA GLU A 172 14.67 4.05 -9.31
C GLU A 172 13.28 4.57 -8.91
N PHE A 173 12.73 4.13 -7.77
CA PHE A 173 11.41 4.56 -7.31
C PHE A 173 11.34 6.08 -7.12
N GLY A 174 12.30 6.68 -6.41
CA GLY A 174 12.34 8.12 -6.18
C GLY A 174 12.45 8.94 -7.47
N LEU A 175 13.18 8.44 -8.47
CA LEU A 175 13.25 9.05 -9.80
C LEU A 175 11.91 8.97 -10.54
N THR A 176 11.26 7.80 -10.49
CA THR A 176 9.94 7.58 -11.09
C THR A 176 8.89 8.49 -10.46
N LEU A 177 8.88 8.60 -9.13
CA LEU A 177 8.02 9.48 -8.38
C LEU A 177 8.27 10.95 -8.77
N SER A 178 9.53 11.39 -8.83
CA SER A 178 9.86 12.75 -9.24
C SER A 178 9.40 13.08 -10.65
N GLN A 179 9.57 12.15 -11.60
CA GLN A 179 9.13 12.32 -12.99
C GLN A 179 7.61 12.45 -13.09
N LEU A 180 6.87 11.57 -12.41
CA LEU A 180 5.42 11.61 -12.39
C LEU A 180 4.91 12.87 -11.71
N THR A 181 5.52 13.25 -10.59
CA THR A 181 5.16 14.47 -9.84
C THR A 181 5.25 15.72 -10.70
N ARG A 182 6.25 15.81 -11.58
CA ARG A 182 6.36 16.93 -12.56
C ARG A 182 5.19 17.02 -13.53
N LEU A 183 4.47 15.92 -13.80
CA LEU A 183 3.27 15.94 -14.64
C LEU A 183 2.05 16.50 -13.89
N PHE A 184 2.00 16.34 -12.57
CA PHE A 184 0.91 16.82 -11.71
C PHE A 184 1.15 18.24 -11.16
N LEU A 185 2.35 18.78 -11.34
CA LEU A 185 2.70 20.14 -10.93
C LEU A 185 2.82 21.04 -12.16
N LEU A 186 2.07 22.14 -12.16
CA LEU A 186 2.23 23.20 -13.15
C LEU A 186 3.64 23.81 -13.03
N ASP A 187 4.38 23.85 -14.14
CA ASP A 187 5.70 24.45 -14.22
C ASP A 187 5.69 25.90 -13.66
N GLY A 188 6.59 26.18 -12.72
CA GLY A 188 6.91 27.54 -12.25
C GLY A 188 6.19 28.03 -10.99
N SER A 189 5.29 27.25 -10.38
CA SER A 189 4.73 27.58 -9.06
C SER A 189 5.37 26.70 -7.99
N PRO A 190 6.07 27.25 -6.97
CA PRO A 190 6.42 26.51 -5.77
C PRO A 190 5.14 26.21 -4.98
N SER A 191 4.36 25.24 -5.43
CA SER A 191 3.17 24.81 -4.72
C SER A 191 3.60 23.86 -3.61
N LEU A 192 3.77 24.42 -2.41
CA LEU A 192 3.62 23.68 -1.18
C LEU A 192 2.16 23.18 -1.15
N CYS A 193 1.95 21.94 -1.55
CA CYS A 193 0.65 21.28 -1.47
C CYS A 193 0.61 20.54 -0.13
N LYS A 194 -0.44 20.75 0.66
CA LYS A 194 -0.67 19.89 1.82
C LYS A 194 -0.98 18.48 1.31
N SER A 195 -0.45 17.46 1.98
CA SER A 195 -0.83 16.08 1.71
C SER A 195 -2.32 15.86 2.03
N SER A 196 -2.96 14.96 1.30
CA SER A 196 -4.29 14.46 1.63
C SER A 196 -4.35 13.86 3.03
N LYS A 197 -5.54 13.89 3.63
CA LYS A 197 -5.78 13.21 4.91
C LYS A 197 -5.43 11.71 4.78
N PRO A 198 -4.75 11.10 5.76
CA PRO A 198 -4.36 9.69 5.73
C PRO A 198 -5.50 8.73 5.37
N ALA A 199 -6.70 8.97 5.90
CA ALA A 199 -7.90 8.18 5.60
C ALA A 199 -8.29 8.18 4.11
N LYS A 200 -8.01 9.25 3.36
CA LYS A 200 -8.25 9.30 1.91
C LYS A 200 -7.19 8.51 1.16
N ILE A 201 -5.93 8.64 1.55
CA ILE A 201 -4.80 7.89 0.97
C ILE A 201 -5.04 6.38 1.15
N ALA A 202 -5.44 5.97 2.36
CA ALA A 202 -5.80 4.60 2.69
C ALA A 202 -6.93 4.04 1.82
N LYS A 203 -7.98 4.83 1.54
CA LYS A 203 -9.09 4.40 0.67
C LYS A 203 -8.63 4.11 -0.74
N VAL A 204 -7.77 4.96 -1.31
CA VAL A 204 -7.24 4.75 -2.67
C VAL A 204 -6.29 3.56 -2.69
N LEU A 205 -5.46 3.41 -1.67
CA LEU A 205 -4.56 2.27 -1.52
C LEU A 205 -5.33 0.94 -1.45
N LYS A 206 -6.49 0.91 -0.77
CA LYS A 206 -7.39 -0.25 -0.80
C LYS A 206 -7.94 -0.53 -2.20
N GLY A 207 -8.23 0.53 -2.98
CA GLY A 207 -8.66 0.42 -4.38
C GLY A 207 -7.59 -0.09 -5.36
N LEU A 208 -6.32 -0.21 -4.93
CA LEU A 208 -5.26 -0.86 -5.71
C LEU A 208 -5.35 -2.40 -5.71
N ASP A 209 -6.43 -2.96 -5.16
CA ASP A 209 -6.85 -4.35 -5.36
C ASP A 209 -7.12 -4.70 -6.84
N VAL A 210 -7.12 -3.71 -7.74
CA VAL A 210 -7.00 -3.92 -9.19
C VAL A 210 -5.81 -4.83 -9.53
N SER A 211 -4.75 -4.84 -8.71
CA SER A 211 -3.59 -5.74 -8.86
C SER A 211 -3.90 -7.23 -8.70
N ILE A 212 -4.93 -7.58 -7.92
CA ILE A 212 -5.40 -8.96 -7.78
C ILE A 212 -6.53 -9.30 -8.77
N GLY A 213 -6.96 -8.35 -9.60
CA GLY A 213 -8.05 -8.51 -10.56
C GLY A 213 -9.45 -8.42 -9.94
N SER A 214 -9.57 -7.92 -8.69
CA SER A 214 -10.86 -7.66 -8.03
C SER A 214 -11.70 -6.61 -8.76
N THR A 215 -11.00 -5.58 -9.27
CA THR A 215 -11.58 -4.48 -10.06
C THR A 215 -10.87 -4.44 -11.42
N ASN A 216 -11.58 -4.09 -12.50
CA ASN A 216 -10.99 -4.00 -13.85
C ASN A 216 -10.14 -2.74 -14.05
N SER A 217 -10.58 -1.62 -13.48
CA SER A 217 -9.90 -0.34 -13.59
C SER A 217 -10.34 0.63 -12.49
N ILE A 218 -9.43 1.51 -12.08
CA ILE A 218 -9.72 2.62 -11.17
C ILE A 218 -9.35 3.95 -11.80
N VAL A 219 -10.08 4.99 -11.41
CA VAL A 219 -9.77 6.39 -11.75
C VAL A 219 -9.48 7.14 -10.46
N ILE A 220 -8.31 7.75 -10.38
CA ILE A 220 -7.86 8.55 -9.24
C ILE A 220 -7.84 10.00 -9.69
N VAL A 221 -8.67 10.83 -9.08
CA VAL A 221 -8.73 12.27 -9.37
C VAL A 221 -8.15 13.03 -8.19
N GLY A 222 -7.18 13.89 -8.45
CA GLY A 222 -6.51 14.60 -7.35
C GLY A 222 -5.27 15.41 -7.73
N GLY A 223 -4.55 15.82 -6.70
CA GLY A 223 -3.34 16.64 -6.79
C GLY A 223 -2.02 15.88 -6.79
N ALA A 224 -1.04 16.46 -6.11
CA ALA A 224 0.32 15.94 -5.98
C ALA A 224 0.37 14.47 -5.51
N ASP A 225 -0.46 14.08 -4.53
CA ASP A 225 -0.50 12.71 -4.02
C ASP A 225 -0.86 11.67 -5.11
N CYS A 226 -1.53 12.07 -6.21
CA CYS A 226 -1.80 11.18 -7.35
C CYS A 226 -0.51 10.68 -7.99
N ALA A 227 0.55 11.51 -8.03
CA ALA A 227 1.84 11.11 -8.56
C ALA A 227 2.42 9.91 -7.81
N TRP A 228 2.23 9.87 -6.49
CA TRP A 228 2.64 8.76 -5.65
C TRP A 228 1.89 7.47 -6.01
N PHE A 229 0.55 7.54 -6.16
CA PHE A 229 -0.24 6.38 -6.58
C PHE A 229 0.16 5.89 -7.98
N ALA A 230 0.43 6.81 -8.91
CA ALA A 230 0.92 6.47 -10.24
C ALA A 230 2.28 5.75 -10.16
N ALA A 231 3.20 6.24 -9.33
CA ALA A 231 4.52 5.66 -9.15
C ALA A 231 4.42 4.25 -8.56
N VAL A 232 3.63 4.06 -7.51
CA VAL A 232 3.40 2.74 -6.89
C VAL A 232 2.74 1.78 -7.88
N ALA A 233 1.67 2.21 -8.56
CA ALA A 233 0.97 1.38 -9.53
C ALA A 233 1.89 0.95 -10.68
N HIS A 234 2.72 1.86 -11.20
CA HIS A 234 3.62 1.58 -12.30
C HIS A 234 4.85 0.75 -11.87
N TRP A 235 5.60 1.23 -10.87
CA TRP A 235 6.91 0.70 -10.51
C TRP A 235 6.80 -0.56 -9.64
N LEU A 236 5.91 -0.55 -8.64
CA LEU A 236 5.77 -1.65 -7.66
C LEU A 236 4.80 -2.73 -8.14
N LEU A 237 3.62 -2.32 -8.64
CA LEU A 237 2.54 -3.24 -9.01
C LEU A 237 2.53 -3.64 -10.50
N GLN A 238 3.29 -2.96 -11.36
CA GLN A 238 3.27 -3.17 -12.84
C GLN A 238 1.88 -3.08 -13.46
N LEU A 239 1.05 -2.20 -12.95
CA LEU A 239 -0.25 -1.91 -13.53
C LEU A 239 -0.10 -1.03 -14.78
N SER A 240 -1.03 -1.17 -15.71
CA SER A 240 -1.15 -0.24 -16.83
C SER A 240 -1.68 1.11 -16.33
N VAL A 241 -0.77 2.10 -16.24
CA VAL A 241 -1.05 3.45 -15.74
C VAL A 241 -1.19 4.42 -16.90
N GLU A 242 -2.20 5.28 -16.86
CA GLU A 242 -2.39 6.40 -17.77
C GLU A 242 -2.62 7.68 -16.98
N VAL A 243 -1.90 8.75 -17.31
CA VAL A 243 -2.18 10.09 -16.79
C VAL A 243 -2.83 10.89 -17.91
N VAL A 244 -3.98 11.49 -17.61
CA VAL A 244 -4.75 12.30 -18.55
C VAL A 244 -4.77 13.76 -18.11
N ASP A 245 -4.77 14.67 -19.09
CA ASP A 245 -4.97 16.10 -18.86
C ASP A 245 -6.45 16.43 -18.55
N SER A 246 -6.73 17.72 -18.38
CA SER A 246 -8.09 18.24 -18.13
C SER A 246 -9.07 17.99 -19.28
N GLU A 247 -8.58 17.76 -20.49
CA GLU A 247 -9.38 17.49 -21.68
C GLU A 247 -9.60 15.98 -21.90
N GLY A 248 -8.98 15.14 -21.05
CA GLY A 248 -9.01 13.68 -21.15
C GLY A 248 -7.99 13.10 -22.13
N ASN A 249 -7.04 13.90 -22.62
CA ASN A 249 -5.96 13.41 -23.48
C ASN A 249 -4.86 12.76 -22.63
N ALA A 250 -4.34 11.63 -23.09
CA ALA A 250 -3.25 10.94 -22.43
C ALA A 250 -1.93 11.72 -22.56
N ILE A 251 -1.42 12.24 -21.45
CA ILE A 251 -0.14 12.95 -21.38
C ILE A 251 1.02 12.02 -20.99
N TYR A 252 0.72 10.89 -20.36
CA TYR A 252 1.71 9.90 -19.98
C TYR A 252 1.14 8.48 -19.97
N ARG A 253 1.89 7.55 -20.57
CA ARG A 253 1.64 6.11 -20.54
C ARG A 253 3.01 5.42 -20.54
N PRO A 254 3.49 4.89 -19.40
CA PRO A 254 4.78 4.21 -19.36
C PRO A 254 4.70 2.88 -20.09
N GLY A 255 5.72 2.59 -20.90
CA GLY A 255 5.95 1.24 -21.43
C GLY A 255 5.07 0.77 -22.60
N HIS A 256 4.32 1.64 -23.28
CA HIS A 256 3.69 1.28 -24.56
C HIS A 256 4.14 2.24 -25.65
N SER A 257 4.96 1.71 -26.55
CA SER A 257 5.23 2.30 -27.86
C SER A 257 3.92 2.78 -28.50
N ARG A 258 4.00 3.87 -29.25
CA ARG A 258 2.94 4.65 -29.90
C ARG A 258 2.05 3.87 -30.89
N ARG A 259 2.06 2.53 -30.86
CA ARG A 259 1.36 1.61 -31.75
C ARG A 259 1.08 0.28 -31.03
N ILE A 260 -0.04 0.19 -30.32
CA ILE A 260 -0.96 -0.97 -30.23
C ILE A 260 -2.23 -0.44 -29.54
N PRO A 261 -3.39 -0.44 -30.20
CA PRO A 261 -4.67 -0.32 -29.53
C PRO A 261 -5.07 -1.71 -29.02
N SER A 262 -5.37 -1.88 -27.72
CA SER A 262 -6.32 -2.87 -27.14
C SER A 262 -5.94 -3.22 -25.69
N GLY A 263 -6.14 -2.29 -24.77
CA GLY A 263 -6.14 -2.56 -23.35
C GLY A 263 -6.54 -1.30 -22.61
N SER A 264 -7.69 -1.31 -21.95
CA SER A 264 -8.08 -0.22 -21.05
C SER A 264 -7.04 -0.07 -19.95
N PRO A 265 -6.64 1.16 -19.56
CA PRO A 265 -5.75 1.35 -18.42
C PRO A 265 -6.37 0.76 -17.16
N GLN A 266 -5.55 0.13 -16.32
CA GLN A 266 -5.99 -0.38 -15.03
C GLN A 266 -6.04 0.75 -13.99
N VAL A 267 -5.18 1.76 -14.14
CA VAL A 267 -5.17 2.96 -13.30
C VAL A 267 -5.12 4.18 -14.19
N THR A 268 -6.15 5.02 -14.12
CA THR A 268 -6.18 6.33 -14.79
C THR A 268 -6.07 7.42 -13.74
N LEU A 269 -5.20 8.41 -13.95
CA LEU A 269 -5.05 9.54 -13.04
C LEU A 269 -5.37 10.86 -13.73
N CYS A 270 -6.18 11.69 -13.07
CA CYS A 270 -6.62 12.99 -13.58
C CYS A 270 -6.37 14.09 -12.54
N TYR A 271 -6.05 15.31 -13.01
CA TYR A 271 -5.91 16.48 -12.14
C TYR A 271 -7.26 17.04 -11.70
N GLU A 272 -7.33 17.55 -10.46
CA GLU A 272 -8.56 17.99 -9.77
C GLU A 272 -9.31 19.19 -10.40
N HIS A 273 -8.79 19.81 -11.46
CA HIS A 273 -9.37 21.05 -11.99
C HIS A 273 -10.74 20.86 -12.68
N GLN A 274 -11.16 19.66 -13.08
CA GLN A 274 -12.49 19.44 -13.69
C GLN A 274 -13.07 18.03 -13.45
N SER A 275 -14.41 17.97 -13.39
CA SER A 275 -15.19 16.73 -13.31
C SER A 275 -15.08 15.93 -14.61
N VAL A 276 -14.22 14.92 -14.64
CA VAL A 276 -14.13 14.00 -15.78
C VAL A 276 -15.39 13.11 -15.82
N SER A 277 -16.28 13.40 -16.76
CA SER A 277 -17.45 12.58 -17.08
C SER A 277 -17.07 11.42 -17.99
N ALA A 278 -16.50 10.34 -17.44
CA ALA A 278 -16.34 9.08 -18.18
C ALA A 278 -17.41 8.05 -17.76
N SER A 279 -18.38 7.79 -18.63
CA SER A 279 -19.43 6.78 -18.41
C SER A 279 -18.97 5.41 -18.92
N THR A 280 -18.36 4.60 -18.05
CA THR A 280 -18.21 3.15 -18.29
C THR A 280 -18.40 2.38 -16.98
N ILE A 281 -19.34 1.44 -16.99
CA ILE A 281 -20.11 0.89 -15.85
C ILE A 281 -19.29 -0.03 -14.89
N THR A 282 -17.95 -0.01 -14.89
CA THR A 282 -17.14 -0.85 -13.98
C THR A 282 -15.86 -0.16 -13.49
N THR A 283 -15.94 1.16 -13.26
CA THR A 283 -14.78 1.97 -12.86
C THR A 283 -15.01 2.56 -11.48
N GLN A 284 -14.21 2.15 -10.48
CA GLN A 284 -14.23 2.79 -9.17
C GLN A 284 -13.48 4.12 -9.22
N ARG A 285 -14.08 5.18 -8.67
CA ARG A 285 -13.50 6.53 -8.63
C ARG A 285 -13.07 6.90 -7.23
N TYR A 286 -11.83 7.33 -7.11
CA TYR A 286 -11.25 7.82 -5.86
C TYR A 286 -10.87 9.29 -6.01
N PHE A 287 -11.14 10.06 -4.95
CA PHE A 287 -10.85 11.49 -4.92
C PHE A 287 -9.82 11.81 -3.83
N VAL A 288 -8.69 12.35 -4.25
CA VAL A 288 -7.52 12.67 -3.42
C VAL A 288 -7.27 14.17 -3.55
N PRO A 289 -7.89 15.01 -2.69
CA PRO A 289 -7.79 16.46 -2.85
C PRO A 289 -6.34 16.89 -2.73
N SER A 290 -5.91 17.78 -3.61
CA SER A 290 -4.71 18.58 -3.37
C SER A 290 -4.97 19.38 -2.10
N GLY A 291 -4.18 19.19 -1.05
CA GLY A 291 -4.37 20.01 0.13
C GLY A 291 -4.01 21.48 -0.15
N ASP A 292 -4.53 22.40 0.67
CA ASP A 292 -4.51 23.84 0.37
C ASP A 292 -3.12 24.38 -0.02
N LYS A 293 -3.07 25.27 -1.03
CA LYS A 293 -1.89 26.09 -1.32
C LYS A 293 -1.54 26.90 -0.07
N LEU A 294 -0.36 26.65 0.52
CA LEU A 294 0.06 27.34 1.75
C LEU A 294 0.35 28.84 1.56
N ILE A 295 0.45 29.32 0.33
CA ILE A 295 0.73 30.73 0.01
C ILE A 295 -0.58 31.50 -0.22
N HIS A 296 -1.47 31.54 0.77
CA HIS A 296 -2.46 32.61 1.01
C HIS A 296 -3.29 32.30 2.26
N ARG A 297 -2.68 32.33 3.44
CA ARG A 297 -3.43 32.62 4.67
C ARG A 297 -2.49 33.16 5.73
N ARG A 298 -2.71 34.41 6.15
CA ARG A 298 -2.16 34.90 7.42
C ARG A 298 -2.54 33.88 8.48
N ILE A 299 -1.53 33.46 9.24
CA ILE A 299 -1.65 32.70 10.47
C ILE A 299 -2.60 33.51 11.36
N ALA A 300 -3.85 33.05 11.46
CA ALA A 300 -4.77 33.44 12.51
C ALA A 300 -4.98 32.19 13.36
N ASP A 301 -4.47 32.28 14.58
CA ASP A 301 -4.69 31.45 15.77
C ASP A 301 -4.92 29.94 15.60
N GLY A 302 -3.97 29.18 16.16
CA GLY A 302 -4.34 28.40 17.33
C GLY A 302 -4.62 26.91 17.18
N ASP A 303 -4.34 26.28 16.05
CA ASP A 303 -4.39 24.81 15.95
C ASP A 303 -3.22 24.29 15.10
N ILE A 304 -2.15 23.89 15.79
CA ILE A 304 -0.99 23.22 15.16
C ILE A 304 -1.30 21.72 15.19
N ASP A 305 -2.26 21.31 14.37
CA ASP A 305 -2.30 19.92 13.91
C ASP A 305 -1.02 19.70 13.09
N GLU A 306 -0.31 18.61 13.40
CA GLU A 306 1.00 18.22 12.86
C GLU A 306 0.93 17.98 11.34
N LEU A 307 0.89 19.07 10.57
CA LEU A 307 0.69 19.11 9.13
C LEU A 307 1.96 18.63 8.41
N ALA A 308 1.87 17.51 7.70
CA ALA A 308 2.90 17.12 6.74
C ALA A 308 2.86 18.06 5.53
N ILE A 309 3.87 18.93 5.45
CA ILE A 309 4.10 19.82 4.31
C ILE A 309 4.98 19.07 3.32
N ILE A 310 4.45 18.80 2.13
CA ILE A 310 5.23 18.22 1.05
C ILE A 310 5.69 19.36 0.14
N THR A 311 7.01 19.53 0.04
CA THR A 311 7.61 20.54 -0.82
C THR A 311 8.00 19.92 -2.15
N HIS A 312 7.34 20.31 -3.23
CA HIS A 312 7.81 19.99 -4.57
C HIS A 312 8.48 21.21 -5.17
N GLY A 313 9.68 21.51 -4.67
CA GLY A 313 10.54 22.58 -5.17
C GLY A 313 11.70 22.00 -5.98
N ARG A 314 12.05 22.62 -7.11
CA ARG A 314 13.41 22.49 -7.66
C ARG A 314 14.40 22.99 -6.60
N LEU A 315 15.33 22.15 -6.16
CA LEU A 315 16.63 22.65 -5.74
C LEU A 315 17.29 23.16 -7.03
N GLN A 316 17.43 24.49 -7.15
CA GLN A 316 18.32 25.05 -8.16
C GLN A 316 19.74 24.57 -7.83
N TRP A 317 20.34 23.82 -8.74
CA TRP A 317 21.78 23.73 -8.87
C TRP A 317 22.20 24.76 -9.91
#